data_AF-A0A2D9GDK5-F1
#
_entry.id   AF-A0A2D9GDK5-F1
#
_cell.length_a   1.000
_cell.length_b   1.000
_cell.length_c   1.000
_cell.angle_alpha   90.00
_cell.angle_beta   90.00
_cell.angle_gamma   90.00
#
_symmetry.space_group_name_H-M   'P 1'
#
loop_
_entity.id
_entity.type
_entity.pdbx_description
1 polymer ?
#
loop_
_entity_poly.entity_id
_entity_poly.type
_entity_poly.pdbx_seq_one_letter_code
_entity_poly.pdbx_strand_id
1 'polypeptide(L)'
;MKKILFLSLSLITLNSCDFPDPIPVEGCTDPNAINYNSNADTDNNSCDFTADILFYLNQDAGIYLYNQGVNKITFHIDGNSIGSQYNNGGFFTSESPPICFDEFFTTGSVYWSESSYTTIEWEAIDENGIVWYNQNTTLVANECLKMELTSKKMKLFQENH
;
A
#
# COMPACT_ATOMS: atom_id res chain seq x y z
N MET A 1 21.91 -41.00 -74.73
CA MET A 1 22.53 -40.07 -73.77
C MET A 1 21.49 -39.06 -73.31
N LYS A 2 21.04 -39.15 -72.05
CA LYS A 2 20.56 -38.00 -71.26
C LYS A 2 20.56 -38.45 -69.80
N LYS A 3 21.46 -37.83 -69.03
CA LYS A 3 21.80 -38.20 -67.66
C LYS A 3 20.60 -37.88 -66.74
N ILE A 4 20.13 -38.89 -66.01
CA ILE A 4 19.15 -38.72 -64.94
C ILE A 4 19.89 -38.02 -63.80
N LEU A 5 19.53 -36.76 -63.55
CA LEU A 5 20.04 -35.98 -62.43
C LEU A 5 19.21 -36.37 -61.20
N PHE A 6 19.70 -37.33 -60.40
CA PHE A 6 19.17 -37.59 -59.07
C PHE A 6 19.55 -36.40 -58.17
N LEU A 7 18.59 -35.51 -57.91
CA LEU A 7 18.71 -34.54 -56.83
C LEU A 7 18.56 -35.34 -55.53
N SER A 8 19.67 -35.78 -54.95
CA SER A 8 19.68 -36.30 -53.59
C SER A 8 19.31 -35.14 -52.68
N LEU A 9 18.08 -35.15 -52.17
CA LEU A 9 17.67 -34.29 -51.08
C LEU A 9 18.42 -34.80 -49.85
N SER A 10 19.62 -34.27 -49.63
CA SER A 10 20.40 -34.51 -48.43
C SER A 10 19.55 -34.01 -47.27
N LEU A 11 18.95 -34.93 -46.52
CA LEU A 11 18.27 -34.65 -45.28
C LEU A 11 19.37 -34.20 -44.31
N ILE A 12 19.63 -32.89 -44.27
CA ILE A 12 20.46 -32.29 -43.24
C ILE A 12 19.67 -32.47 -41.95
N THR A 13 19.99 -33.52 -41.22
CA THR A 13 19.58 -33.63 -39.82
C THR A 13 20.30 -32.48 -39.11
N LEU A 14 19.62 -31.34 -38.97
CA LEU A 14 19.97 -30.36 -37.97
C LEU A 14 19.84 -31.09 -36.63
N ASN A 15 20.95 -31.60 -36.11
CA ASN A 15 21.05 -31.93 -34.70
C ASN A 15 20.84 -30.60 -33.97
N SER A 16 19.59 -30.31 -33.59
CA SER A 16 19.35 -29.30 -32.58
C SER A 16 20.02 -29.82 -31.32
N CYS A 17 21.03 -29.12 -30.83
CA CYS A 17 21.49 -29.31 -29.47
C CYS A 17 20.29 -28.95 -28.57
N ASP A 18 19.57 -29.97 -28.12
CA ASP A 18 18.52 -29.86 -27.12
C ASP A 18 19.24 -29.59 -25.79
N PHE A 19 19.60 -28.33 -25.58
CA PHE A 19 19.97 -27.88 -24.24
C PHE A 19 18.65 -27.80 -23.47
N PRO A 20 18.52 -28.47 -22.31
CA PRO A 20 17.37 -28.20 -21.46
C PRO A 20 17.35 -26.70 -21.19
N ASP A 21 16.22 -26.06 -21.47
CA ASP A 21 16.01 -24.67 -21.08
C ASP A 21 16.37 -24.54 -19.59
N PRO A 22 17.07 -23.45 -19.19
CA PRO A 22 17.37 -23.24 -17.78
C PRO A 22 16.06 -23.32 -16.99
N ILE A 23 16.06 -24.13 -15.94
CA ILE A 23 14.89 -24.25 -15.06
C ILE A 23 14.67 -22.87 -14.45
N PRO A 24 13.50 -22.24 -14.66
CA PRO A 24 13.23 -20.93 -14.09
C PRO A 24 13.32 -21.02 -12.56
N VAL A 25 13.91 -20.00 -11.96
CA VAL A 25 13.91 -19.82 -10.52
C VAL A 25 12.68 -19.00 -10.17
N GLU A 26 11.69 -19.67 -9.60
CA GLU A 26 10.44 -19.03 -9.18
C GLU A 26 10.60 -18.28 -7.86
N GLY A 27 9.95 -17.12 -7.75
CA GLY A 27 9.88 -16.33 -6.53
C GLY A 27 9.42 -14.90 -6.82
N CYS A 28 9.23 -14.10 -5.77
CA CYS A 28 8.89 -12.70 -5.96
C CYS A 28 10.05 -11.95 -6.64
N THR A 29 9.76 -11.29 -7.77
CA THR A 29 10.75 -10.53 -8.55
C THR A 29 10.67 -9.02 -8.33
N ASP A 30 9.68 -8.53 -7.57
CA ASP A 30 9.52 -7.11 -7.26
C ASP A 30 10.50 -6.68 -6.13
N PRO A 31 11.43 -5.73 -6.40
CA PRO A 31 12.39 -5.27 -5.38
C PRO A 31 11.75 -4.50 -4.23
N ASN A 32 10.49 -4.08 -4.36
CA ASN A 32 9.74 -3.43 -3.28
C ASN A 32 9.02 -4.42 -2.36
N ALA A 33 9.01 -5.72 -2.69
CA ALA A 33 8.42 -6.74 -1.84
C ALA A 33 9.33 -7.09 -0.64
N ILE A 34 8.72 -7.42 0.49
CA ILE A 34 9.37 -7.89 1.71
C ILE A 34 10.13 -9.21 1.46
N ASN A 35 9.59 -10.03 0.58
CA ASN A 35 10.10 -11.36 0.24
C ASN A 35 10.73 -11.42 -1.16
N TYR A 36 11.25 -10.29 -1.66
CA TYR A 36 12.01 -10.20 -2.89
C TYR A 36 13.12 -11.25 -2.95
N ASN A 37 13.14 -12.06 -4.01
CA ASN A 37 14.18 -13.04 -4.28
C ASN A 37 15.03 -12.60 -5.47
N SER A 38 16.24 -12.11 -5.21
CA SER A 38 17.15 -11.66 -6.26
C SER A 38 17.65 -12.76 -7.20
N ASN A 39 17.46 -14.03 -6.84
CA ASN A 39 17.75 -15.17 -7.72
C ASN A 39 16.57 -15.58 -8.59
N ALA A 40 15.36 -15.08 -8.31
CA ALA A 40 14.18 -15.41 -9.10
C ALA A 40 14.21 -14.70 -10.46
N ASP A 41 13.94 -15.45 -11.52
CA ASP A 41 13.79 -14.94 -12.89
C ASP A 41 12.34 -15.02 -13.39
N THR A 42 11.47 -15.66 -12.61
CA THR A 42 10.06 -15.88 -12.93
C THR A 42 9.21 -15.55 -11.70
N ASP A 43 8.32 -14.56 -11.86
CA ASP A 43 7.38 -14.20 -10.79
C ASP A 43 6.35 -15.30 -10.58
N ASN A 44 6.17 -15.70 -9.32
CA ASN A 44 5.21 -16.71 -8.89
C ASN A 44 3.97 -16.10 -8.20
N ASN A 45 3.79 -14.78 -8.27
CA ASN A 45 2.72 -14.03 -7.60
C ASN A 45 2.70 -14.22 -6.07
N SER A 46 3.83 -14.59 -5.46
CA SER A 46 3.94 -14.74 -4.01
C SER A 46 4.47 -13.48 -3.33
N CYS A 47 4.54 -12.34 -4.01
CA CYS A 47 5.09 -11.12 -3.44
C CYS A 47 4.26 -10.62 -2.25
N ASP A 48 4.93 -10.37 -1.12
CA ASP A 48 4.37 -9.76 0.07
C ASP A 48 4.89 -8.33 0.19
N PHE A 49 3.99 -7.38 0.48
CA PHE A 49 4.30 -5.95 0.52
C PHE A 49 3.87 -5.33 1.84
N THR A 50 4.50 -4.20 2.17
CA THR A 50 4.13 -3.38 3.32
C THR A 50 4.17 -1.90 2.94
N ALA A 51 3.38 -1.10 3.64
CA ALA A 51 3.49 0.34 3.65
C ALA A 51 3.23 0.84 5.06
N ASP A 52 3.86 1.96 5.38
CA ASP A 52 3.64 2.64 6.63
C ASP A 52 2.60 3.73 6.47
N ILE A 53 1.87 3.97 7.55
CA ILE A 53 0.83 4.98 7.60
C ILE A 53 1.03 5.88 8.82
N LEU A 54 0.70 7.16 8.65
CA LEU A 54 0.71 8.14 9.72
C LEU A 54 -0.53 9.03 9.60
N PHE A 55 -1.31 9.09 10.67
CA PHE A 55 -2.46 9.98 10.76
C PHE A 55 -2.10 11.26 11.51
N TYR A 56 -2.42 12.41 10.93
CA TYR A 56 -2.23 13.69 11.59
C TYR A 56 -3.36 14.67 11.34
N LEU A 57 -3.52 15.60 12.26
CA LEU A 57 -4.49 16.69 12.20
C LEU A 57 -3.74 17.97 11.83
N ASN A 58 -4.33 18.83 11.02
CA ASN A 58 -3.90 20.22 10.96
C ASN A 58 -4.48 21.02 12.13
N GLN A 59 -3.97 22.23 12.38
CA GLN A 59 -4.39 23.06 13.51
C GLN A 59 -5.90 23.31 13.50
N ASP A 60 -6.47 23.62 12.33
CA ASP A 60 -7.90 23.87 12.18
C ASP A 60 -8.75 22.63 12.52
N ALA A 61 -8.28 21.42 12.20
CA ALA A 61 -8.95 20.18 12.57
C ALA A 61 -8.97 19.98 14.09
N GLY A 62 -7.84 20.19 14.75
CA GLY A 62 -7.75 20.09 16.21
C GLY A 62 -8.69 21.07 16.91
N ILE A 63 -8.72 22.33 16.47
CA ILE A 63 -9.64 23.35 17.00
C ILE A 63 -11.10 22.98 16.74
N TYR A 64 -11.40 22.47 15.55
CA TYR A 64 -12.76 22.07 15.20
C TYR A 64 -13.27 20.94 16.09
N LEU A 65 -12.51 19.85 16.22
CA LEU A 65 -12.86 18.73 17.11
C LEU A 65 -13.01 19.18 18.57
N TYR A 66 -12.09 20.02 19.06
CA TYR A 66 -12.18 20.60 20.40
C TYR A 66 -13.49 21.37 20.61
N ASN A 67 -13.86 22.25 19.67
CA ASN A 67 -15.09 23.03 19.75
C ASN A 67 -16.36 22.19 19.62
N GLN A 68 -16.26 20.99 19.04
CA GLN A 68 -17.35 20.01 18.99
C GLN A 68 -17.41 19.13 20.25
N GLY A 69 -16.49 19.30 21.20
CA GLY A 69 -16.47 18.55 22.45
C GLY A 69 -15.92 17.13 22.32
N VAL A 70 -15.18 16.84 21.23
CA VAL A 70 -14.55 15.53 21.01
C VAL A 70 -13.38 15.36 21.97
N ASN A 71 -13.38 14.28 22.74
CA ASN A 71 -12.34 13.98 23.73
C ASN A 71 -11.30 12.99 23.22
N LYS A 72 -11.64 12.17 22.23
CA LYS A 72 -10.74 11.19 21.64
C LYS A 72 -11.11 10.97 20.18
N ILE A 73 -10.12 10.90 19.31
CA ILE A 73 -10.31 10.46 17.93
C ILE A 73 -9.48 9.19 17.72
N THR A 74 -10.10 8.14 17.21
CA THR A 74 -9.50 6.83 16.92
C THR A 74 -9.46 6.61 15.42
N PHE A 75 -8.28 6.29 14.90
CA PHE A 75 -8.08 6.00 13.48
C PHE A 75 -8.18 4.51 13.22
N HIS A 76 -8.91 4.14 12.17
CA HIS A 76 -9.12 2.76 11.77
C HIS A 76 -8.62 2.55 10.33
N ILE A 77 -8.19 1.32 10.03
CA ILE A 77 -7.97 0.81 8.67
C ILE A 77 -8.79 -0.46 8.48
N ASP A 78 -9.64 -0.47 7.46
CA ASP A 78 -10.53 -1.59 7.14
C ASP A 78 -11.30 -2.09 8.38
N GLY A 79 -11.79 -1.14 9.19
CA GLY A 79 -12.50 -1.37 10.46
C GLY A 79 -11.62 -1.73 11.67
N ASN A 80 -10.30 -1.89 11.51
CA ASN A 80 -9.37 -2.21 12.60
C ASN A 80 -8.79 -0.95 13.24
N SER A 81 -8.92 -0.79 14.55
CA SER A 81 -8.35 0.36 15.28
C SER A 81 -6.81 0.32 15.26
N ILE A 82 -6.20 1.35 14.71
CA ILE A 82 -4.74 1.54 14.67
C ILE A 82 -4.25 2.27 15.92
N GLY A 83 -4.93 3.35 16.31
CA GLY A 83 -4.54 4.14 17.47
C GLY A 83 -5.44 5.34 17.68
N SER A 84 -5.21 6.08 18.76
CA SER A 84 -6.04 7.22 19.14
C SER A 84 -5.22 8.43 19.57
N GLN A 85 -5.75 9.62 19.31
CA GLN A 85 -5.32 10.85 19.97
C GLN A 85 -6.36 11.28 21.01
N TYR A 86 -5.89 11.88 22.10
CA TYR A 86 -6.72 12.32 23.22
C TYR A 86 -6.65 13.84 23.38
N ASN A 87 -7.79 14.48 23.60
CA ASN A 87 -7.93 15.91 23.85
C ASN A 87 -7.63 16.25 25.31
N ASN A 88 -6.36 16.18 25.71
CA ASN A 88 -5.91 16.53 27.06
C ASN A 88 -5.57 18.03 27.18
N GLY A 89 -6.50 18.88 26.72
CA GLY A 89 -6.27 20.34 26.54
C GLY A 89 -5.93 20.75 25.11
N GLY A 90 -6.00 19.81 24.16
CA GLY A 90 -5.81 20.01 22.73
C GLY A 90 -5.39 18.69 22.05
N PHE A 91 -5.74 18.53 20.77
CA PHE A 91 -5.20 17.46 19.94
C PHE A 91 -3.80 17.82 19.44
N PHE A 92 -2.97 16.81 19.13
CA PHE A 92 -1.68 17.03 18.49
C PHE A 92 -1.90 17.38 17.01
N THR A 93 -1.33 18.49 16.57
CA THR A 93 -1.53 19.02 15.22
C THR A 93 -0.20 19.38 14.56
N SER A 94 -0.14 19.27 13.23
CA SER A 94 0.99 19.74 12.42
C SER A 94 0.51 20.43 11.15
N GLU A 95 1.16 21.55 10.81
CA GLU A 95 0.92 22.30 9.55
C GLU A 95 1.77 21.78 8.38
N SER A 96 2.61 20.78 8.63
CA SER A 96 3.40 20.11 7.59
C SER A 96 3.36 18.61 7.80
N PRO A 97 3.42 17.80 6.72
CA PRO A 97 3.38 16.35 6.86
C PRO A 97 4.49 15.86 7.80
N PRO A 98 4.16 15.18 8.91
CA PRO A 98 5.16 14.69 9.86
C PRO A 98 6.11 13.67 9.24
N ILE A 99 7.24 13.43 9.89
CA ILE A 99 8.11 12.31 9.51
C ILE A 99 7.41 10.98 9.82
N CYS A 100 7.73 9.95 9.06
CA CYS A 100 7.18 8.62 9.29
C CYS A 100 7.60 8.10 10.66
N PHE A 101 6.70 7.40 11.35
CA PHE A 101 6.93 6.90 12.72
C PHE A 101 7.23 7.98 13.75
N ASP A 102 6.80 9.23 13.51
CA ASP A 102 6.83 10.27 14.53
C ASP A 102 5.97 9.83 15.73
N GLU A 103 6.60 9.75 16.90
CA GLU A 103 6.00 9.21 18.13
C GLU A 103 4.82 10.05 18.65
N PHE A 104 4.67 11.29 18.19
CA PHE A 104 3.54 12.15 18.56
C PHE A 104 2.25 11.83 17.77
N PHE A 105 2.35 11.10 16.67
CA PHE A 105 1.24 10.81 15.78
C PHE A 105 0.84 9.32 15.79
N THR A 106 -0.38 9.03 15.38
CA THR A 106 -0.83 7.63 15.25
C THR A 106 -0.20 7.05 14.00
N THR A 107 0.54 5.95 14.15
CA THR A 107 1.23 5.28 13.05
C THR A 107 0.94 3.79 13.05
N GLY A 108 1.15 3.14 11.91
CA GLY A 108 1.02 1.70 11.75
C GLY A 108 1.67 1.22 10.46
N SER A 109 1.65 -0.09 10.25
CA SER A 109 2.08 -0.72 9.01
C SER A 109 0.96 -1.61 8.49
N VAL A 110 0.73 -1.56 7.18
CA VAL A 110 -0.27 -2.36 6.48
C VAL A 110 0.44 -3.40 5.63
N TYR A 111 -0.02 -4.64 5.67
CA TYR A 111 0.56 -5.77 4.94
C TYR A 111 -0.44 -6.32 3.94
N TRP A 112 0.02 -6.65 2.73
CA TRP A 112 -0.80 -7.27 1.68
C TRP A 112 0.08 -8.09 0.72
N SER A 113 -0.54 -8.83 -0.20
CA SER A 113 0.15 -9.71 -1.15
C SER A 113 -0.28 -9.47 -2.60
N GLU A 114 0.38 -10.16 -3.53
CA GLU A 114 0.08 -10.27 -4.98
C GLU A 114 0.36 -9.02 -5.82
N SER A 115 -0.02 -7.81 -5.37
CA SER A 115 0.17 -6.57 -6.12
C SER A 115 1.02 -5.56 -5.35
N SER A 116 1.84 -4.77 -6.04
CA SER A 116 2.67 -3.72 -5.40
C SER A 116 1.88 -2.52 -4.87
N TYR A 117 0.55 -2.57 -4.97
CA TYR A 117 -0.38 -1.62 -4.39
C TYR A 117 -1.62 -2.33 -3.86
N THR A 118 -2.29 -1.69 -2.92
CA THR A 118 -3.60 -2.11 -2.40
C THR A 118 -4.49 -0.89 -2.18
N THR A 119 -5.76 -1.09 -1.89
CA THR A 119 -6.68 -0.02 -1.49
C THR A 119 -7.22 -0.34 -0.10
N ILE A 120 -7.13 0.63 0.79
CA ILE A 120 -7.66 0.57 2.16
C ILE A 120 -8.78 1.58 2.33
N GLU A 121 -9.71 1.30 3.23
CA GLU A 121 -10.58 2.32 3.82
C GLU A 121 -9.98 2.78 5.14
N TRP A 122 -9.86 4.10 5.35
CA TRP A 122 -9.51 4.62 6.67
C TRP A 122 -10.60 5.51 7.22
N GLU A 123 -10.77 5.45 8.54
CA GLU A 123 -11.84 6.14 9.25
C GLU A 123 -11.28 6.88 10.47
N ALA A 124 -11.84 8.05 10.77
CA ALA A 124 -11.62 8.75 12.02
C ALA A 124 -12.93 8.75 12.82
N ILE A 125 -12.94 8.06 13.97
CA ILE A 125 -14.13 7.82 14.78
C ILE A 125 -13.90 8.33 16.20
N ASP A 126 -14.86 9.06 16.77
CA ASP A 126 -14.71 9.59 18.13
C ASP A 126 -15.08 8.61 19.26
N GLU A 127 -14.97 9.06 20.51
CA GLU A 127 -15.33 8.25 21.68
C GLU A 127 -16.82 7.83 21.75
N ASN A 128 -17.70 8.51 21.03
CA ASN A 128 -19.14 8.24 21.00
C ASN A 128 -19.54 7.36 19.79
N GLY A 129 -18.58 6.98 18.94
CA GLY A 129 -18.81 6.20 17.73
C GLY A 129 -19.25 7.04 16.52
N ILE A 130 -19.11 8.37 16.58
CA ILE A 130 -19.40 9.23 15.42
C ILE A 130 -18.22 9.14 14.45
N VAL A 131 -18.51 8.78 13.20
CA VAL A 131 -17.53 8.84 12.11
C VAL A 131 -17.37 10.28 11.68
N TRP A 132 -16.18 10.85 11.86
CA TRP A 132 -15.85 12.23 11.48
C TRP A 132 -15.40 12.33 10.03
N TYR A 133 -14.83 11.27 9.50
CA TYR A 133 -14.34 11.16 8.13
C TYR A 133 -14.09 9.70 7.78
N ASN A 134 -14.40 9.31 6.54
CA ASN A 134 -13.84 8.11 5.91
C ASN A 134 -13.41 8.39 4.46
N GLN A 135 -12.47 7.59 3.95
CA GLN A 135 -12.08 7.61 2.54
C GLN A 135 -11.32 6.33 2.16
N ASN A 136 -11.57 5.85 0.94
CA ASN A 136 -10.71 4.86 0.30
C ASN A 136 -9.42 5.49 -0.22
N THR A 137 -8.27 4.90 0.10
CA THR A 137 -6.96 5.38 -0.32
C THR A 137 -6.10 4.24 -0.86
N THR A 138 -5.36 4.50 -1.93
CA THR A 138 -4.37 3.55 -2.46
C THR A 138 -3.11 3.61 -1.62
N LEU A 139 -2.60 2.44 -1.23
CA LEU A 139 -1.27 2.26 -0.68
C LEU A 139 -0.35 1.61 -1.72
N VAL A 140 0.89 2.05 -1.75
CA VAL A 140 1.97 1.55 -2.61
C VAL A 140 3.08 0.96 -1.74
N ALA A 141 3.68 -0.13 -2.20
CA ALA A 141 4.74 -0.82 -1.47
C ALA A 141 5.90 0.11 -1.06
N ASN A 142 6.40 -0.08 0.16
CA ASN A 142 7.47 0.68 0.80
C ASN A 142 7.24 2.20 0.91
N GLU A 143 6.00 2.67 0.73
CA GLU A 143 5.68 4.06 1.00
C GLU A 143 5.42 4.31 2.49
N CYS A 144 5.44 5.59 2.84
CA CYS A 144 4.88 6.06 4.09
C CYS A 144 3.84 7.14 3.81
N LEU A 145 2.58 6.72 3.82
CA LEU A 145 1.44 7.56 3.52
C LEU A 145 1.04 8.39 4.73
N LYS A 146 1.04 9.71 4.56
CA LYS A 146 0.68 10.68 5.59
C LYS A 146 -0.76 11.11 5.37
N MET A 147 -1.68 10.57 6.16
CA MET A 147 -3.11 10.80 6.09
C MET A 147 -3.49 12.00 6.94
N GLU A 148 -3.64 13.14 6.27
CA GLU A 148 -4.08 14.38 6.90
C GLU A 148 -5.60 14.42 7.07
N LEU A 149 -6.06 14.62 8.30
CA LEU A 149 -7.45 14.98 8.60
C LEU A 149 -7.56 16.49 8.83
N THR A 150 -8.34 17.16 7.98
CA THR A 150 -8.57 18.61 8.05
C THR A 150 -10.00 18.91 8.47
N SER A 151 -10.22 20.10 9.06
CA SER A 151 -11.59 20.57 9.36
C SER A 151 -12.48 20.66 8.13
N LYS A 152 -11.90 21.00 6.96
CA LYS A 152 -12.61 21.02 5.67
C LYS A 152 -13.09 19.63 5.26
N LYS A 153 -12.23 18.61 5.37
CA LYS A 153 -12.59 17.20 5.07
C LYS A 153 -13.73 16.73 5.98
N MET A 154 -13.62 16.98 7.29
CA MET A 154 -14.65 16.59 8.25
C MET A 154 -15.98 17.30 7.98
N LYS A 155 -15.99 18.63 7.83
CA LYS A 155 -17.23 19.38 7.56
C LYS A 155 -17.93 18.90 6.29
N LEU A 156 -17.17 18.73 5.20
CA LEU A 156 -17.75 18.20 3.96
C LEU A 156 -18.31 16.79 4.15
N PHE A 157 -17.64 15.94 4.92
CA PHE A 157 -18.13 14.60 5.21
C PHE A 157 -19.44 14.64 6.02
N GLN A 158 -19.50 15.43 7.09
CA GLN A 158 -20.68 15.62 7.94
C GLN A 158 -21.86 16.32 7.22
N GLU A 159 -21.60 17.11 6.17
CA GLU A 159 -22.68 17.73 5.38
C GLU A 159 -23.38 16.71 4.47
N ASN A 160 -22.72 15.60 4.17
CA ASN A 160 -23.21 14.57 3.24
C ASN A 160 -23.71 13.29 3.94
N HIS A 161 -23.66 13.24 5.29
CA HIS A 161 -24.05 12.10 6.12
C HIS A 161 -24.81 12.57 7.35
#